data_AF-A0AAX4J417-F1
#
_entry.id   AF-A0AAX4J417-F1
#
_cell.length_a   1.000
_cell.length_b   1.000
_cell.length_c   1.000
_cell.angle_alpha   90.00
_cell.angle_beta   90.00
_cell.angle_gamma   90.00
#
_symmetry.space_group_name_H-M   'P 1'
#
loop_
_entity.id
_entity.type
_entity.pdbx_description
1 polymer ?
#
loop_
_entity_poly.entity_id
_entity_poly.type
_entity_poly.pdbx_seq_one_letter_code
_entity_poly.pdbx_strand_id
1 'polypeptide(L)'
;MVNNLDKSLLIFNAEGLFVREFCLLPDSHSVAAPSPPPEVHGGKPTTRSLIALVENLLSFPYALGMLTMLEAAYQDTSSNTAEYADFLPAGFGRALCLADFGCSIELAHPPLENQSKQYPQPPEMALESYKFPVGLGNADAGFNGLAGYFNTIRDLQMKDIYSAFGDERSPDSDAPGPHANPVLRSPPSPLELTPYHISALDTVVGFFAAAHQAKLQLRGVILDPMRSLHLYTGGLFPMKEVALPRWAVGSAMKEMHAFFFAGPILVPHLPPPNDMRATTTTANTTAPSSEADQLPLNRSSMVEMPVSGLEDWSWWQARATAVPSSGGGPPVDEVSWSKYPVPAEEGILNLSKGGHDSEFVEGYFIMTRSLKEAATGEK
;
A
#
# COMPACT_ATOMS: atom_id res chain seq x y z
N MET A 1 -1.39 2.09 1.42
CA MET A 1 -2.46 3.05 1.73
C MET A 1 -3.74 2.27 1.95
N VAL A 2 -4.51 2.60 2.97
CA VAL A 2 -5.86 2.03 3.17
C VAL A 2 -6.86 2.97 2.50
N ASN A 3 -7.59 2.48 1.51
CA ASN A 3 -8.65 3.23 0.85
C ASN A 3 -9.92 3.20 1.71
N ASN A 4 -10.49 4.35 2.02
CA ASN A 4 -11.65 4.46 2.90
C ASN A 4 -12.97 4.09 2.19
N LEU A 5 -13.02 4.21 0.86
CA LEU A 5 -14.26 4.05 0.08
C LEU A 5 -14.64 2.59 -0.14
N ASP A 6 -13.68 1.78 -0.58
CA ASP A 6 -13.86 0.36 -0.94
C ASP A 6 -13.15 -0.60 0.03
N LYS A 7 -12.51 -0.07 1.08
CA LYS A 7 -11.70 -0.83 2.04
C LYS A 7 -10.59 -1.65 1.39
N SER A 8 -10.08 -1.19 0.23
CA SER A 8 -8.95 -1.82 -0.45
C SER A 8 -7.60 -1.37 0.10
N LEU A 9 -6.59 -2.21 -0.12
CA LEU A 9 -5.19 -1.90 0.16
C LEU A 9 -4.49 -1.51 -1.14
N LEU A 10 -4.14 -0.23 -1.24
CA LEU A 10 -3.41 0.33 -2.37
C LEU A 10 -1.91 0.36 -2.05
N ILE A 11 -1.12 -0.34 -2.85
CA ILE A 11 0.33 -0.48 -2.65
C ILE A 11 1.09 0.41 -3.65
N PHE A 12 2.01 1.20 -3.11
CA PHE A 12 2.89 2.09 -3.86
C PHE A 12 4.36 1.75 -3.54
N ASN A 13 5.26 2.02 -4.47
CA ASN A 13 6.70 1.93 -4.21
C ASN A 13 7.21 3.20 -3.49
N ALA A 14 8.52 3.25 -3.20
CA ALA A 14 9.13 4.37 -2.48
C ALA A 14 9.03 5.70 -3.25
N GLU A 15 8.91 5.65 -4.57
CA GLU A 15 8.76 6.80 -5.45
C GLU A 15 7.30 7.31 -5.53
N GLY A 16 6.33 6.60 -4.93
CA GLY A 16 4.92 6.95 -5.00
C GLY A 16 4.18 6.40 -6.23
N LEU A 17 4.84 5.56 -7.03
CA LEU A 17 4.21 4.89 -8.17
C LEU A 17 3.39 3.70 -7.70
N PHE A 18 2.20 3.57 -8.27
CA PHE A 18 1.30 2.50 -7.91
C PHE A 18 1.78 1.14 -8.43
N VAL A 19 1.72 0.14 -7.55
CA VAL A 19 2.18 -1.23 -7.79
C VAL A 19 1.00 -2.17 -7.96
N ARG A 20 0.09 -2.23 -6.98
CA ARG A 20 -1.05 -3.16 -6.98
C ARG A 20 -2.11 -2.79 -5.96
N GLU A 21 -3.35 -3.15 -6.28
CA GLU A 21 -4.51 -3.04 -5.38
C GLU A 21 -4.91 -4.44 -4.91
N PHE A 22 -5.36 -4.52 -3.66
CA PHE A 22 -5.93 -5.72 -3.07
C PHE A 22 -7.28 -5.39 -2.44
N CYS A 23 -8.35 -5.96 -2.99
CA CYS A 23 -9.71 -5.84 -2.51
C CYS A 23 -10.08 -7.11 -1.76
N LEU A 24 -10.44 -6.97 -0.48
CA LEU A 24 -10.91 -8.09 0.31
C LEU A 24 -12.38 -8.34 -0.03
N LEU A 25 -12.72 -9.60 -0.27
CA LEU A 25 -14.09 -10.06 -0.51
C LEU A 25 -14.51 -10.94 0.67
N PRO A 26 -15.13 -10.36 1.72
CA PRO A 26 -15.42 -11.09 2.96
C PRO A 26 -16.33 -12.30 2.74
N ASP A 27 -17.34 -12.15 1.88
CA ASP A 27 -18.34 -13.20 1.62
C ASP A 27 -17.74 -14.44 0.94
N SER A 28 -16.68 -14.27 0.15
CA SER A 28 -16.00 -15.36 -0.55
C SER A 28 -14.67 -15.75 0.10
N HIS A 29 -14.30 -15.13 1.24
CA HIS A 29 -13.02 -15.31 1.91
C HIS A 29 -11.83 -15.26 0.94
N SER A 30 -11.87 -14.35 -0.04
CA SER A 30 -10.88 -14.25 -1.10
C SER A 30 -10.38 -12.83 -1.26
N VAL A 31 -9.21 -12.68 -1.89
CA VAL A 31 -8.65 -11.38 -2.25
C VAL A 31 -8.69 -11.25 -3.77
N ALA A 32 -9.39 -10.23 -4.24
CA ALA A 32 -9.29 -9.80 -5.63
C ALA A 32 -8.09 -8.85 -5.74
N ALA A 33 -7.26 -9.08 -6.76
CA ALA A 33 -6.13 -8.21 -7.06
C ALA A 33 -6.30 -7.72 -8.51
N PRO A 34 -7.23 -6.78 -8.74
CA PRO A 34 -7.61 -6.36 -10.07
C PRO A 34 -6.40 -5.88 -10.85
N SER A 35 -6.33 -6.27 -12.13
CA SER A 35 -5.45 -5.60 -13.07
C SER A 35 -5.83 -4.13 -13.02
N PRO A 36 -4.89 -3.21 -12.96
CA PRO A 36 -5.31 -1.84 -12.73
C PRO A 36 -5.24 -1.06 -14.07
N PRO A 37 -5.62 0.22 -14.11
CA PRO A 37 -5.68 1.00 -15.35
C PRO A 37 -4.30 1.47 -15.88
N PRO A 38 -4.03 1.47 -17.20
CA PRO A 38 -2.71 1.71 -17.78
C PRO A 38 -2.01 3.01 -17.35
N GLU A 39 -2.77 4.08 -17.14
CA GLU A 39 -2.23 5.39 -16.70
C GLU A 39 -1.67 5.34 -15.27
N VAL A 40 -2.14 4.39 -14.45
CA VAL A 40 -1.74 4.22 -13.05
C VAL A 40 -0.68 3.11 -12.92
N HIS A 41 -0.37 2.36 -13.98
CA HIS A 41 0.69 1.33 -13.97
C HIS A 41 2.06 1.86 -14.31
N GLY A 42 2.99 1.61 -13.39
CA GLY A 42 4.41 1.85 -13.63
C GLY A 42 5.29 1.40 -12.47
N GLY A 43 4.73 1.28 -11.26
CA GLY A 43 5.46 0.83 -10.09
C GLY A 43 5.79 -0.66 -10.15
N LYS A 44 7.05 -1.00 -9.90
CA LYS A 44 7.47 -2.35 -9.55
C LYS A 44 7.84 -2.38 -8.07
N PRO A 45 7.61 -3.49 -7.36
CA PRO A 45 8.09 -3.62 -6.00
C PRO A 45 9.62 -3.60 -6.01
N THR A 46 10.22 -2.56 -5.41
CA THR A 46 11.67 -2.29 -5.47
C THR A 46 12.45 -2.95 -4.34
N THR A 47 11.80 -3.19 -3.20
CA THR A 47 12.43 -3.76 -2.00
C THR A 47 11.92 -5.18 -1.73
N ARG A 48 12.77 -5.99 -1.09
CA ARG A 48 12.41 -7.37 -0.71
C ARG A 48 11.17 -7.42 0.18
N SER A 49 11.07 -6.52 1.16
CA SER A 49 9.93 -6.45 2.07
C SER A 49 8.64 -6.09 1.33
N LEU A 50 8.71 -5.21 0.33
CA LEU A 50 7.56 -4.86 -0.50
C LEU A 50 7.13 -6.02 -1.42
N ILE A 51 8.09 -6.78 -1.98
CA ILE A 51 7.80 -8.00 -2.74
C ILE A 51 7.07 -9.01 -1.86
N ALA A 52 7.61 -9.30 -0.66
CA ALA A 52 6.99 -10.23 0.28
C ALA A 52 5.59 -9.78 0.69
N LEU A 53 5.39 -8.49 0.95
CA LEU A 53 4.08 -7.93 1.27
C LEU A 53 3.06 -8.16 0.13
N VAL A 54 3.44 -7.87 -1.11
CA VAL A 54 2.57 -8.06 -2.29
C VAL A 54 2.19 -9.53 -2.49
N GLU A 55 3.12 -10.46 -2.24
CA GLU A 55 2.85 -11.90 -2.32
C GLU A 55 1.90 -12.36 -1.20
N ASN A 56 2.16 -11.92 0.04
CA ASN A 56 1.37 -12.32 1.20
C ASN A 56 -0.06 -11.78 1.16
N LEU A 57 -0.27 -10.58 0.62
CA LEU A 57 -1.59 -9.94 0.49
C LEU A 57 -2.55 -10.69 -0.44
N LEU A 58 -2.07 -11.66 -1.23
CA LEU A 58 -2.96 -12.56 -1.98
C LEU A 58 -3.69 -13.56 -1.08
N SER A 59 -3.22 -13.75 0.16
CA SER A 59 -3.87 -14.60 1.15
C SER A 59 -4.90 -13.80 1.94
N PHE A 60 -6.16 -14.24 1.92
CA PHE A 60 -7.25 -13.54 2.61
C PHE A 60 -7.03 -13.36 4.12
N PRO A 61 -6.62 -14.40 4.88
CA PRO A 61 -6.31 -14.24 6.30
C PRO A 61 -5.24 -13.18 6.56
N TYR A 62 -4.23 -13.13 5.69
CA TYR A 62 -3.13 -12.18 5.82
C TYR A 62 -3.59 -10.75 5.53
N ALA A 63 -4.28 -10.55 4.40
CA ALA A 63 -4.80 -9.25 4.00
C ALA A 63 -5.78 -8.69 5.04
N LEU A 64 -6.64 -9.53 5.62
CA LEU A 64 -7.60 -9.14 6.65
C LEU A 64 -6.90 -8.73 7.95
N GLY A 65 -5.94 -9.54 8.42
CA GLY A 65 -5.13 -9.19 9.60
C GLY A 65 -4.38 -7.87 9.40
N MET A 66 -3.78 -7.70 8.21
CA MET A 66 -3.09 -6.46 7.85
C MET A 66 -4.05 -5.26 7.85
N LEU A 67 -5.19 -5.35 7.16
CA LEU A 67 -6.17 -4.26 7.07
C LEU A 67 -6.68 -3.86 8.46
N THR A 68 -7.11 -4.82 9.27
CA THR A 68 -7.64 -4.56 10.63
C THR A 68 -6.59 -3.95 11.55
N MET A 69 -5.32 -4.38 11.45
CA MET A 69 -4.22 -3.75 12.18
C MET A 69 -4.02 -2.29 11.77
N LEU A 70 -4.03 -1.99 10.47
CA LEU A 70 -3.85 -0.62 9.98
C LEU A 70 -5.04 0.28 10.35
N GLU A 71 -6.26 -0.24 10.27
CA GLU A 71 -7.46 0.49 10.68
C GLU A 71 -7.48 0.77 12.18
N ALA A 72 -7.11 -0.21 13.02
CA ALA A 72 -7.00 0.01 14.46
C ALA A 72 -5.91 1.02 14.81
N ALA A 73 -4.72 0.90 14.20
CA ALA A 73 -3.65 1.88 14.36
C ALA A 73 -4.11 3.28 13.91
N TYR A 74 -4.91 3.36 12.84
CA TYR A 74 -5.46 4.61 12.34
C TYR A 74 -6.37 5.30 13.37
N GLN A 75 -7.28 4.56 14.01
CA GLN A 75 -8.25 5.12 14.96
C GLN A 75 -7.60 5.65 16.25
N ASP A 76 -6.56 4.98 16.73
CA ASP A 76 -5.88 5.35 17.99
C ASP A 76 -4.89 6.51 17.82
N THR A 77 -4.50 6.77 16.58
CA THR A 77 -3.60 7.85 16.25
C THR A 77 -4.38 9.18 16.26
N SER A 78 -4.00 10.12 17.14
CA SER A 78 -4.68 11.43 17.26
C SER A 78 -4.79 12.19 15.93
N SER A 79 -5.67 13.19 15.84
CA SER A 79 -6.02 13.90 14.60
C SER A 79 -4.82 14.22 13.69
N ASN A 80 -5.07 14.10 12.38
CA ASN A 80 -4.10 14.32 11.31
C ASN A 80 -3.29 15.61 11.50
N THR A 81 -2.00 15.57 11.19
CA THR A 81 -1.22 16.82 11.09
C THR A 81 -1.82 17.65 9.95
N ALA A 82 -1.94 18.97 10.13
CA ALA A 82 -2.50 19.86 9.09
C ALA A 82 -1.84 19.65 7.71
N GLU A 83 -0.55 19.35 7.72
CA GLU A 83 0.25 19.06 6.52
C GLU A 83 -0.21 17.83 5.73
N TYR A 84 -0.80 16.80 6.36
CA TYR A 84 -1.30 15.64 5.63
C TYR A 84 -2.61 15.97 4.90
N ALA A 85 -3.46 16.81 5.50
CA ALA A 85 -4.73 17.24 4.91
C ALA A 85 -4.55 18.04 3.61
N ASP A 86 -3.38 18.67 3.43
CA ASP A 86 -3.03 19.39 2.21
C ASP A 86 -2.76 18.46 1.01
N PHE A 87 -2.61 17.16 1.23
CA PHE A 87 -2.42 16.17 0.16
C PHE A 87 -3.75 15.50 -0.18
N LEU A 88 -4.15 15.54 -1.46
CA LEU A 88 -5.35 14.87 -1.98
C LEU A 88 -5.53 13.38 -1.57
N PRO A 89 -4.48 12.54 -1.47
CA PRO A 89 -4.59 11.18 -0.94
C PRO A 89 -5.21 11.11 0.45
N ALA A 90 -5.11 12.17 1.26
CA ALA A 90 -5.75 12.26 2.56
C ALA A 90 -7.28 12.25 2.50
N GLY A 91 -7.86 12.70 1.38
CA GLY A 91 -9.29 12.64 1.13
C GLY A 91 -9.78 11.23 0.82
N PHE A 92 -8.92 10.37 0.25
CA PHE A 92 -9.28 9.01 -0.19
C PHE A 92 -8.86 7.92 0.81
N GLY A 93 -7.84 8.19 1.62
CA GLY A 93 -7.31 7.20 2.55
C GLY A 93 -6.18 7.70 3.44
N ARG A 94 -5.60 6.79 4.21
CA ARG A 94 -4.35 7.06 4.95
C ARG A 94 -3.18 6.29 4.39
N ALA A 95 -2.13 7.03 4.01
CA ALA A 95 -0.86 6.47 3.63
C ALA A 95 -0.10 5.99 4.88
N LEU A 96 0.45 4.79 4.76
CA LEU A 96 1.36 4.20 5.73
C LEU A 96 2.61 3.80 4.97
N CYS A 97 3.75 3.86 5.64
CA CYS A 97 5.05 3.60 5.06
C CYS A 97 5.61 2.28 5.62
N LEU A 98 6.13 1.46 4.71
CA LEU A 98 7.01 0.35 5.03
C LEU A 98 8.45 0.85 4.97
N ALA A 99 9.15 0.84 6.10
CA ALA A 99 10.52 1.35 6.19
C ALA A 99 11.43 0.39 6.96
N ASP A 100 12.73 0.50 6.70
CA ASP A 100 13.75 -0.13 7.52
C ASP A 100 14.19 0.85 8.61
N PHE A 101 14.22 0.36 9.84
CA PHE A 101 14.63 1.09 11.03
C PHE A 101 15.85 0.42 11.63
N GLY A 102 16.86 1.20 12.01
CA GLY A 102 18.07 0.72 12.69
C GLY A 102 18.32 1.51 13.97
N CYS A 103 18.68 0.81 15.05
CA CYS A 103 19.14 1.45 16.28
C CYS A 103 20.28 0.69 16.94
N SER A 104 21.08 1.42 17.72
CA SER A 104 22.21 0.89 18.47
C SER A 104 22.53 1.83 19.65
N ILE A 105 23.38 1.38 20.58
CA ILE A 105 23.86 2.20 21.70
C ILE A 105 25.37 2.36 21.54
N GLU A 106 25.82 3.52 21.09
CA GLU A 106 27.24 3.86 21.00
C GLU A 106 27.69 4.57 22.28
N LEU A 107 28.82 4.13 22.83
CA LEU A 107 29.50 4.79 23.94
C LEU A 107 30.35 5.95 23.39
N ALA A 108 30.32 7.09 24.07
CA ALA A 108 31.11 8.26 23.67
C ALA A 108 32.63 8.04 23.83
N HIS A 109 33.03 7.10 24.67
CA HIS A 109 34.42 6.74 24.99
C HIS A 109 34.49 5.23 25.22
N PRO A 110 35.69 4.62 25.14
CA PRO A 110 35.82 3.21 25.53
C PRO A 110 35.37 3.02 26.99
N PRO A 111 34.86 1.82 27.34
CA PRO A 111 34.48 1.51 28.71
C PRO A 111 35.58 1.89 29.70
N LEU A 112 35.21 2.58 30.78
CA LEU A 112 36.18 2.99 31.80
C LEU A 112 36.72 1.77 32.53
N GLU A 113 38.04 1.73 32.71
CA GLU A 113 38.72 0.71 33.48
C GLU A 113 38.96 1.16 34.92
N ASN A 114 39.02 0.19 35.83
CA ASN A 114 39.33 0.48 37.23
C ASN A 114 40.80 0.93 37.37
N GLN A 115 41.00 2.21 37.71
CA GLN A 115 42.33 2.81 37.93
C GLN A 115 42.81 2.70 39.39
N SER A 116 42.05 2.04 40.27
CA SER A 116 42.41 1.86 41.68
C SER A 116 43.59 0.92 41.81
N LYS A 117 44.71 1.44 42.33
CA LYS A 117 45.88 0.63 42.68
C LYS A 117 45.68 -0.20 43.96
N GLN A 118 44.75 0.23 44.82
CA GLN A 118 44.49 -0.43 46.11
C GLN A 118 43.49 -1.60 45.95
N TYR A 119 42.55 -1.48 45.02
CA TYR A 119 41.55 -2.51 44.72
C TYR A 119 41.43 -2.66 43.20
N PRO A 120 42.38 -3.33 42.53
CA PRO A 120 42.44 -3.41 41.07
C PRO A 120 41.47 -4.45 40.49
N GLN A 121 40.42 -4.81 41.23
CA GLN A 121 39.47 -5.81 40.76
C GLN A 121 38.67 -5.24 39.57
N PRO A 122 38.55 -5.99 38.46
CA PRO A 122 37.69 -5.59 37.36
C PRO A 122 36.22 -5.57 37.83
N PRO A 123 35.34 -4.81 37.15
CA PRO A 123 33.92 -4.90 37.42
C PRO A 123 33.42 -6.34 37.20
N GLU A 124 32.41 -6.75 37.96
CA GLU A 124 31.81 -8.09 37.85
C GLU A 124 31.30 -8.41 36.44
N MET A 125 30.93 -7.37 35.68
CA MET A 125 30.42 -7.47 34.32
C MET A 125 30.97 -6.34 33.45
N ALA A 126 31.46 -6.67 32.25
CA ALA A 126 31.93 -5.69 31.28
C ALA A 126 30.75 -4.87 30.74
N LEU A 127 30.92 -3.54 30.58
CA LEU A 127 29.85 -2.65 30.09
C LEU A 127 29.28 -3.12 28.73
N GLU A 128 30.12 -3.64 27.85
CA GLU A 128 29.76 -4.15 26.52
C GLU A 128 29.03 -5.51 26.56
N SER A 129 28.91 -6.14 27.73
CA SER A 129 28.13 -7.38 27.90
C SER A 129 26.71 -7.13 28.40
N TYR A 130 26.40 -5.90 28.80
CA TYR A 130 25.04 -5.52 29.18
C TYR A 130 24.11 -5.53 27.98
N LYS A 131 22.87 -5.94 28.26
CA LYS A 131 21.79 -5.94 27.28
C LYS A 131 20.67 -5.04 27.79
N PHE A 132 20.34 -4.04 26.98
CA PHE A 132 19.32 -3.07 27.32
C PHE A 132 18.06 -3.36 26.52
N PRO A 133 16.94 -3.71 27.18
CA PRO A 133 15.68 -3.88 26.49
C PRO A 133 15.19 -2.53 25.97
N VAL A 134 14.73 -2.52 24.71
CA VAL A 134 14.21 -1.33 24.02
C VAL A 134 12.78 -1.60 23.58
N GLY A 135 11.88 -0.73 24.01
CA GLY A 135 10.51 -0.65 23.52
C GLY A 135 10.45 0.14 22.22
N LEU A 136 9.84 -0.45 21.20
CA LEU A 136 9.53 0.21 19.93
C LEU A 136 8.10 0.71 19.96
N GLY A 137 7.94 2.02 19.94
CA GLY A 137 6.62 2.65 19.96
C GLY A 137 5.89 2.51 21.29
N ASN A 138 4.74 3.19 21.36
CA ASN A 138 3.77 3.04 22.45
C ASN A 138 2.38 3.32 21.85
N ALA A 139 1.51 2.32 21.88
CA ALA A 139 0.17 2.41 21.30
C ALA A 139 -0.75 3.35 22.08
N ASP A 140 -0.58 3.45 23.40
CA ASP A 140 -1.34 4.37 24.24
C ASP A 140 -0.91 5.84 24.02
N ALA A 141 0.26 6.05 23.42
CA ALA A 141 0.77 7.36 23.10
C ALA A 141 0.25 7.78 21.71
N GLY A 142 -0.85 8.53 21.69
CA GLY A 142 -1.48 9.02 20.45
C GLY A 142 -0.63 9.98 19.59
N PHE A 143 0.65 10.21 19.91
CA PHE A 143 1.64 10.91 19.09
C PHE A 143 2.64 9.96 18.40
N ASN A 144 2.57 8.66 18.69
CA ASN A 144 3.40 7.64 18.05
C ASN A 144 2.89 7.34 16.64
N GLY A 145 3.80 7.15 15.69
CA GLY A 145 3.46 6.77 14.32
C GLY A 145 3.49 5.26 14.05
N LEU A 146 3.95 4.42 14.98
CA LEU A 146 4.17 2.99 14.72
C LEU A 146 2.85 2.21 14.67
N ALA A 147 2.57 1.52 13.56
CA ALA A 147 1.46 0.58 13.43
C ALA A 147 1.91 -0.87 13.67
N GLY A 148 3.16 -1.23 13.34
CA GLY A 148 3.68 -2.57 13.59
C GLY A 148 5.14 -2.69 13.17
N TYR A 149 5.81 -3.77 13.57
CA TYR A 149 7.19 -4.05 13.20
C TYR A 149 7.47 -5.54 13.06
N PHE A 150 8.51 -5.88 12.32
CA PHE A 150 8.90 -7.26 12.05
C PHE A 150 10.42 -7.39 11.98
N ASN A 151 10.91 -8.61 12.03
CA ASN A 151 12.35 -8.88 12.02
C ASN A 151 12.85 -9.10 10.59
N THR A 152 13.47 -8.08 9.99
CA THR A 152 13.98 -8.14 8.61
C THR A 152 15.12 -9.15 8.39
N ILE A 153 15.71 -9.71 9.44
CA ILE A 153 16.79 -10.70 9.34
C ILE A 153 16.25 -12.12 9.50
N ARG A 154 15.38 -12.33 10.49
CA ARG A 154 14.84 -13.66 10.81
C ARG A 154 13.58 -13.99 10.02
N ASP A 155 12.80 -12.98 9.68
CA ASP A 155 11.55 -13.09 8.95
C ASP A 155 11.62 -12.30 7.64
N LEU A 156 12.27 -12.92 6.67
CA LEU A 156 12.46 -12.37 5.34
C LEU A 156 11.19 -12.39 4.49
N GLN A 157 10.16 -13.10 4.94
CA GLN A 157 8.88 -13.24 4.26
C GLN A 157 7.79 -12.40 4.91
N MET A 158 8.10 -11.61 5.95
CA MET A 158 7.12 -10.76 6.64
C MET A 158 5.88 -11.56 7.08
N LYS A 159 6.10 -12.75 7.64
CA LYS A 159 5.05 -13.63 8.18
C LYS A 159 4.50 -13.10 9.50
N ASP A 160 5.38 -12.60 10.35
CA ASP A 160 5.08 -12.23 11.73
C ASP A 160 5.25 -10.72 11.89
N ILE A 161 4.14 -10.02 12.06
CA ILE A 161 4.08 -8.57 12.32
C ILE A 161 3.67 -8.37 13.77
N TYR A 162 4.58 -7.82 14.55
CA TYR A 162 4.33 -7.47 15.95
C TYR A 162 3.62 -6.13 16.03
N SER A 163 2.43 -6.12 16.63
CA SER A 163 1.60 -4.92 16.77
C SER A 163 0.71 -4.97 18.01
N ALA A 164 0.51 -3.80 18.61
CA ALA A 164 -0.52 -3.60 19.63
C ALA A 164 -1.93 -3.48 19.02
N PHE A 165 -2.03 -3.31 17.70
CA PHE A 165 -3.27 -3.09 16.95
C PHE A 165 -3.72 -4.36 16.21
N GLY A 166 -4.97 -4.40 15.76
CA GLY A 166 -5.55 -5.55 15.03
C GLY A 166 -6.05 -6.66 15.94
N ASP A 167 -6.71 -7.67 15.38
CA ASP A 167 -7.21 -8.83 16.14
C ASP A 167 -6.20 -9.99 16.03
N GLU A 168 -5.81 -10.57 17.18
CA GLU A 168 -5.03 -11.83 17.19
C GLU A 168 -5.86 -13.01 16.74
N ARG A 169 -7.20 -12.87 16.69
CA ARG A 169 -8.07 -13.94 16.24
C ARG A 169 -7.64 -14.34 14.82
N SER A 170 -7.20 -15.58 14.72
CA SER A 170 -7.21 -16.32 13.47
C SER A 170 -8.61 -16.14 12.89
N PRO A 171 -8.80 -15.50 11.72
CA PRO A 171 -9.98 -15.86 10.93
C PRO A 171 -9.92 -17.39 10.81
N ASP A 172 -11.06 -18.05 10.99
CA ASP A 172 -11.15 -19.51 11.08
C ASP A 172 -10.12 -20.20 10.16
N SER A 173 -9.39 -21.18 10.68
CA SER A 173 -8.27 -21.88 10.02
C SER A 173 -8.59 -22.47 8.64
N ASP A 174 -9.85 -22.37 8.22
CA ASP A 174 -10.44 -22.88 7.00
C ASP A 174 -10.59 -21.81 5.90
N ALA A 175 -10.25 -20.54 6.15
CA ALA A 175 -10.24 -19.50 5.13
C ALA A 175 -9.13 -19.77 4.08
N PRO A 176 -9.48 -19.86 2.78
CA PRO A 176 -8.52 -20.26 1.74
C PRO A 176 -7.39 -19.23 1.57
N GLY A 177 -6.15 -19.71 1.58
CA GLY A 177 -4.96 -18.91 1.31
C GLY A 177 -3.67 -19.58 1.80
N PRO A 178 -2.51 -19.26 1.20
CA PRO A 178 -1.23 -19.87 1.59
C PRO A 178 -0.67 -19.35 2.93
N HIS A 179 -1.19 -18.23 3.45
CA HIS A 179 -0.63 -17.52 4.60
C HIS A 179 -1.71 -17.15 5.64
N ALA A 180 -1.39 -17.34 6.92
CA ALA A 180 -2.26 -17.00 8.04
C ALA A 180 -2.27 -15.48 8.34
N ASN A 181 -3.07 -15.07 9.33
CA ASN A 181 -3.04 -13.72 9.88
C ASN A 181 -1.63 -13.39 10.42
N PRO A 182 -0.98 -12.30 9.98
CA PRO A 182 0.39 -11.98 10.38
C PRO A 182 0.51 -11.32 11.75
N VAL A 183 -0.59 -10.87 12.33
CA VAL A 183 -0.56 -9.98 13.50
C VAL A 183 -0.34 -10.79 14.78
N LEU A 184 0.72 -10.42 15.52
CA LEU A 184 1.06 -10.97 16.83
C LEU A 184 1.19 -9.84 17.86
N ARG A 185 0.67 -9.99 19.09
CA ARG A 185 0.74 -8.92 20.10
C ARG A 185 2.13 -8.61 20.59
N SER A 186 3.01 -9.61 20.61
CA SER A 186 4.32 -9.46 21.23
C SER A 186 5.34 -10.37 20.56
N PRO A 187 6.59 -9.88 20.42
CA PRO A 187 7.67 -10.71 19.92
C PRO A 187 8.06 -11.78 20.95
N PRO A 188 8.61 -12.92 20.50
CA PRO A 188 9.09 -13.96 21.40
C PRO A 188 10.26 -13.51 22.28
N SER A 189 10.98 -12.46 21.89
CA SER A 189 12.06 -11.85 22.65
C SER A 189 12.06 -10.33 22.45
N PRO A 190 12.34 -9.53 23.50
CA PRO A 190 12.45 -8.08 23.36
C PRO A 190 13.62 -7.69 22.45
N LEU A 191 13.56 -6.48 21.89
CA LEU A 191 14.70 -5.87 21.22
C LEU A 191 15.73 -5.52 22.30
N GLU A 192 16.92 -6.12 22.24
CA GLU A 192 17.98 -5.90 23.22
C GLU A 192 19.17 -5.24 22.54
N LEU A 193 19.54 -4.03 22.96
CA LEU A 193 20.72 -3.33 22.45
C LEU A 193 21.91 -3.56 23.38
N THR A 194 23.07 -3.79 22.78
CA THR A 194 24.34 -3.94 23.48
C THR A 194 25.21 -2.72 23.22
N PRO A 195 25.76 -2.07 24.27
CA PRO A 195 26.65 -0.94 24.07
C PRO A 195 27.90 -1.36 23.33
N TYR A 196 28.41 -0.47 22.48
CA TYR A 196 29.69 -0.66 21.81
C TYR A 196 30.43 0.66 21.71
N HIS A 197 31.73 0.58 21.48
CA HIS A 197 32.56 1.72 21.16
C HIS A 197 33.32 1.44 19.85
N ILE A 198 33.35 2.40 18.93
CA ILE A 198 34.20 2.36 17.74
C ILE A 198 35.28 3.41 17.89
N SER A 199 36.52 2.98 18.00
CA SER A 199 37.66 3.88 18.06
C SER A 199 37.96 4.44 16.67
N ALA A 200 37.93 5.77 16.56
CA ALA A 200 38.33 6.48 15.34
C ALA A 200 39.82 6.30 15.00
N LEU A 201 40.65 5.94 15.99
CA LEU A 201 42.08 5.70 15.80
C LEU A 201 42.38 4.30 15.25
N ASP A 202 41.52 3.33 15.58
CA ASP A 202 41.71 1.92 15.19
C ASP A 202 40.98 1.57 13.88
N THR A 203 40.13 2.48 13.39
CA THR A 203 39.38 2.27 12.15
C THR A 203 40.07 2.96 10.99
N VAL A 204 40.38 2.20 9.93
CA VAL A 204 40.92 2.75 8.69
C VAL A 204 39.97 3.84 8.16
N VAL A 205 40.52 4.99 7.74
CA VAL A 205 39.76 6.12 7.20
C VAL A 205 38.82 5.64 6.09
N GLY A 206 37.52 5.92 6.24
CA GLY A 206 36.48 5.48 5.31
C GLY A 206 35.68 4.25 5.76
N PHE A 207 36.15 3.48 6.75
CA PHE A 207 35.44 2.29 7.25
C PHE A 207 34.60 2.53 8.51
N PHE A 208 34.69 3.70 9.13
CA PHE A 208 33.93 4.05 10.35
C PHE A 208 32.41 3.91 10.14
N ALA A 209 31.88 4.44 9.03
CA ALA A 209 30.45 4.35 8.72
C ALA A 209 29.99 2.89 8.56
N ALA A 210 30.79 2.05 7.89
CA ALA A 210 30.48 0.64 7.71
C ALA A 210 30.54 -0.13 9.05
N ALA A 211 31.54 0.17 9.89
CA ALA A 211 31.66 -0.42 11.23
C ALA A 211 30.48 -0.03 12.12
N HIS A 212 30.03 1.22 12.05
CA HIS A 212 28.85 1.70 12.77
C HIS A 212 27.57 1.04 12.26
N GLN A 213 27.40 0.95 10.94
CA GLN A 213 26.25 0.28 10.31
C GLN A 213 26.12 -1.17 10.74
N ALA A 214 27.25 -1.88 10.89
CA ALA A 214 27.27 -3.28 11.33
C ALA A 214 26.81 -3.48 12.79
N LYS A 215 26.72 -2.42 13.59
CA LYS A 215 26.24 -2.45 14.98
C LYS A 215 24.75 -2.12 15.11
N LEU A 216 24.11 -1.66 14.03
CA LEU A 216 22.68 -1.39 14.04
C LEU A 216 21.88 -2.68 14.11
N GLN A 217 20.91 -2.70 15.01
CA GLN A 217 19.86 -3.70 14.99
C GLN A 217 18.73 -3.23 14.08
N LEU A 218 18.63 -3.89 12.92
CA LEU A 218 17.64 -3.59 11.91
C LEU A 218 16.30 -4.24 12.23
N ARG A 219 15.21 -3.50 11.99
CA ARG A 219 13.82 -3.94 12.04
C ARG A 219 13.07 -3.34 10.86
N GLY A 220 12.11 -4.08 10.34
CA GLY A 220 11.14 -3.53 9.41
C GLY A 220 10.01 -2.91 10.21
N VAL A 221 9.57 -1.72 9.83
CA VAL A 221 8.52 -0.98 10.53
C VAL A 221 7.45 -0.53 9.56
N ILE A 222 6.22 -0.55 10.05
CA ILE A 222 5.03 -0.03 9.37
C ILE A 222 4.58 1.16 10.21
N LEU A 223 4.65 2.36 9.64
CA LEU A 223 4.41 3.59 10.39
C LEU A 223 3.71 4.66 9.56
N ASP A 224 3.08 5.62 10.23
CA ASP A 224 2.59 6.84 9.63
C ASP A 224 3.77 7.72 9.19
N PRO A 225 3.91 8.03 7.89
CA PRO A 225 5.06 8.75 7.38
C PRO A 225 5.18 10.20 7.86
N MET A 226 4.11 10.78 8.41
CA MET A 226 4.10 12.15 8.95
C MET A 226 4.36 12.20 10.45
N ARG A 227 4.58 11.06 11.11
CA ARG A 227 4.77 10.95 12.56
C ARG A 227 6.09 10.31 12.92
N SER A 228 6.58 10.66 14.10
CA SER A 228 7.80 10.09 14.64
C SER A 228 7.54 8.72 15.27
N LEU A 229 8.48 7.80 15.03
CA LEU A 229 8.68 6.60 15.84
C LEU A 229 9.41 6.99 17.13
N HIS A 230 8.95 6.49 18.27
CA HIS A 230 9.57 6.74 19.57
C HIS A 230 10.18 5.47 20.14
N LEU A 231 11.36 5.61 20.75
CA LEU A 231 12.14 4.55 21.37
C LEU A 231 12.21 4.75 22.87
N TYR A 232 11.95 3.69 23.62
CA TYR A 232 11.91 3.68 25.08
C TYR A 232 12.93 2.69 25.63
N THR A 233 13.66 3.06 26.67
CA THR A 233 14.74 2.24 27.26
C THR A 233 14.54 1.97 28.76
N GLY A 234 13.29 1.81 29.19
CA GLY A 234 12.95 1.43 30.57
C GLY A 234 13.40 2.42 31.66
N GLY A 235 13.72 3.66 31.29
CA GLY A 235 14.15 4.73 32.21
C GLY A 235 15.64 5.06 32.18
N LEU A 236 16.45 4.34 31.41
CA LEU A 236 17.91 4.57 31.36
C LEU A 236 18.30 5.77 30.48
N PHE A 237 17.70 5.87 29.28
CA PHE A 237 17.93 6.97 28.36
C PHE A 237 16.63 7.76 28.14
N PRO A 238 16.75 9.07 27.87
CA PRO A 238 15.62 9.85 27.38
C PRO A 238 15.00 9.21 26.15
N MET A 239 13.69 9.36 25.99
CA MET A 239 12.97 8.94 24.79
C MET A 239 13.64 9.53 23.55
N LYS A 240 13.89 8.69 22.55
CA LYS A 240 14.44 9.12 21.27
C LYS A 240 13.35 9.03 20.21
N GLU A 241 13.28 10.05 19.37
CA GLU A 241 12.36 10.10 18.24
C GLU A 241 13.11 9.95 16.92
N VAL A 242 12.49 9.28 15.96
CA VAL A 242 12.98 9.12 14.59
C VAL A 242 11.80 9.38 13.66
N ALA A 243 11.94 10.37 12.78
CA ALA A 243 10.95 10.69 11.77
C ALA A 243 11.51 10.43 10.38
N LEU A 244 10.63 10.08 9.43
CA LEU A 244 11.03 10.03 8.03
C LEU A 244 11.35 11.44 7.50
N PRO A 245 12.31 11.57 6.58
CA PRO A 245 12.61 12.87 5.98
C PRO A 245 11.39 13.42 5.23
N ARG A 246 10.93 14.62 5.63
CA ARG A 246 9.72 15.25 5.08
C ARG A 246 9.77 15.45 3.57
N TRP A 247 10.95 15.74 3.02
CA TRP A 247 11.12 15.88 1.57
C TRP A 247 10.89 14.56 0.83
N ALA A 248 11.31 13.43 1.39
CA ALA A 248 11.16 12.12 0.76
C ALA A 248 9.69 11.70 0.77
N VAL A 249 9.03 11.85 1.92
CA VAL A 249 7.60 11.59 2.06
C VAL A 249 6.79 12.51 1.14
N GLY A 250 7.07 13.81 1.14
CA GLY A 250 6.37 14.78 0.30
C GLY A 250 6.58 14.52 -1.20
N SER A 251 7.77 14.05 -1.61
CA SER A 251 8.02 13.66 -3.00
C SER A 251 7.18 12.44 -3.39
N ALA A 252 7.18 11.38 -2.59
CA ALA A 252 6.40 10.18 -2.87
C ALA A 252 4.89 10.47 -2.89
N MET A 253 4.39 11.22 -1.90
CA MET A 253 2.96 11.57 -1.81
C MET A 253 2.48 12.43 -2.98
N LYS A 254 3.34 13.22 -3.64
CA LYS A 254 3.00 14.02 -4.83
C LYS A 254 2.92 13.21 -6.13
N GLU A 255 3.60 12.08 -6.19
CA GLU A 255 3.60 11.20 -7.36
C GLU A 255 2.47 10.14 -7.27
N MET A 256 1.89 9.94 -6.09
CA MET A 256 0.72 9.06 -5.91
C MET A 256 -0.45 9.57 -6.75
N HIS A 257 -1.10 8.66 -7.48
CA HIS A 257 -2.35 8.97 -8.17
C HIS A 257 -3.53 8.49 -7.32
N ALA A 258 -4.54 9.34 -7.18
CA ALA A 258 -5.79 8.95 -6.55
C ALA A 258 -6.68 8.24 -7.57
N PHE A 259 -7.12 7.04 -7.21
CA PHE A 259 -8.14 6.31 -7.94
C PHE A 259 -8.96 5.47 -6.97
N PHE A 260 -10.20 5.17 -7.32
CA PHE A 260 -11.07 4.32 -6.52
C PHE A 260 -12.06 3.60 -7.42
N PHE A 261 -12.47 2.42 -6.96
CA PHE A 261 -13.53 1.67 -7.61
C PHE A 261 -14.88 2.34 -7.36
N ALA A 262 -15.73 2.38 -8.38
CA ALA A 262 -17.09 2.87 -8.28
C ALA A 262 -18.04 2.04 -9.15
N GLY A 263 -19.22 1.77 -8.60
CA GLY A 263 -20.27 1.00 -9.26
C GLY A 263 -21.11 0.17 -8.28
N PRO A 264 -22.19 -0.45 -8.76
CA PRO A 264 -22.72 -0.38 -10.12
C PRO A 264 -23.49 0.93 -10.41
N ILE A 265 -23.15 1.63 -11.50
CA ILE A 265 -23.83 2.86 -11.96
C ILE A 265 -24.73 2.50 -13.15
N LEU A 266 -26.00 2.92 -13.12
CA LEU A 266 -26.90 2.74 -14.26
C LEU A 266 -26.60 3.78 -15.34
N VAL A 267 -26.21 3.32 -16.53
CA VAL A 267 -25.93 4.18 -17.69
C VAL A 267 -27.01 3.93 -18.77
N PRO A 268 -27.53 4.99 -19.42
CA PRO A 268 -28.69 4.88 -20.32
C PRO A 268 -28.44 4.12 -21.63
N HIS A 269 -27.17 3.90 -22.02
CA HIS A 269 -26.81 3.21 -23.24
C HIS A 269 -25.60 2.30 -23.06
N LEU A 270 -25.64 1.13 -23.70
CA LEU A 270 -24.47 0.27 -23.87
C LEU A 270 -23.35 1.06 -24.56
N PRO A 271 -22.10 0.99 -24.05
CA PRO A 271 -20.97 1.41 -24.84
C PRO A 271 -20.89 0.46 -26.05
N PRO A 272 -20.32 0.88 -27.19
CA PRO A 272 -20.14 -0.03 -28.32
C PRO A 272 -19.47 -1.33 -27.82
N PRO A 273 -20.06 -2.50 -28.12
CA PRO A 273 -19.56 -3.77 -27.66
C PRO A 273 -18.14 -3.97 -28.21
N ASN A 274 -17.21 -4.38 -27.35
CA ASN A 274 -16.14 -5.25 -27.83
C ASN A 274 -16.69 -6.67 -27.71
N ASP A 275 -17.12 -7.23 -28.85
CA ASP A 275 -17.25 -8.65 -29.21
C ASP A 275 -17.57 -9.74 -28.16
N MET A 276 -18.22 -9.42 -27.05
CA MET A 276 -18.59 -10.44 -26.04
C MET A 276 -20.08 -10.49 -25.68
N ARG A 277 -20.92 -9.61 -26.24
CA ARG A 277 -22.38 -9.82 -26.19
C ARG A 277 -22.92 -10.67 -27.34
N ALA A 278 -22.06 -11.05 -28.28
CA ALA A 278 -22.38 -11.92 -29.40
C ALA A 278 -21.92 -13.37 -29.16
N THR A 279 -22.28 -14.00 -28.04
CA THR A 279 -22.27 -15.47 -27.92
C THR A 279 -23.04 -15.95 -26.68
N THR A 280 -24.31 -15.56 -26.58
CA THR A 280 -25.27 -16.28 -25.72
C THR A 280 -26.67 -16.25 -26.32
N THR A 281 -26.78 -16.52 -27.62
CA THR A 281 -28.07 -16.97 -28.17
C THR A 281 -27.81 -18.00 -29.26
N THR A 282 -28.03 -19.26 -28.90
CA THR A 282 -28.39 -20.38 -29.79
C THR A 282 -27.71 -20.40 -31.16
N ALA A 283 -26.67 -21.23 -31.28
CA ALA A 283 -26.27 -21.81 -32.55
C ALA A 283 -27.45 -22.59 -33.14
N ASN A 284 -28.17 -21.95 -34.06
CA ASN A 284 -28.73 -22.57 -35.25
C ASN A 284 -29.31 -21.48 -36.15
N THR A 285 -29.12 -21.70 -37.45
CA THR A 285 -29.71 -21.00 -38.60
C THR A 285 -28.87 -19.87 -39.20
N THR A 286 -28.02 -20.30 -40.14
CA THR A 286 -27.80 -19.72 -41.47
C THR A 286 -27.87 -18.20 -41.60
N ALA A 287 -26.72 -17.60 -41.93
CA ALA A 287 -26.63 -16.26 -42.48
C ALA A 287 -27.65 -16.05 -43.62
N PRO A 288 -28.16 -14.83 -43.75
CA PRO A 288 -27.73 -14.07 -44.91
C PRO A 288 -27.25 -12.68 -44.54
N SER A 289 -26.23 -12.26 -45.29
CA SER A 289 -25.77 -10.89 -45.46
C SER A 289 -26.93 -9.87 -45.51
N SER A 290 -26.91 -8.89 -44.60
CA SER A 290 -27.64 -7.64 -44.78
C SER A 290 -26.86 -6.49 -44.18
N GLU A 291 -26.77 -5.42 -44.96
CA GLU A 291 -26.10 -4.14 -44.78
C GLU A 291 -26.49 -3.40 -43.48
N ALA A 292 -26.07 -3.91 -42.33
CA ALA A 292 -26.24 -3.24 -41.02
C ALA A 292 -24.90 -2.91 -40.33
N ASP A 293 -23.76 -3.23 -40.95
CA ASP A 293 -22.42 -3.11 -40.34
C ASP A 293 -21.76 -1.73 -40.47
N GLN A 294 -22.50 -0.68 -40.81
CA GLN A 294 -21.97 0.68 -40.81
C GLN A 294 -23.01 1.69 -40.34
N LEU A 295 -23.30 1.68 -39.04
CA LEU A 295 -23.60 2.94 -38.37
C LEU A 295 -22.24 3.61 -38.09
N PRO A 296 -21.89 4.73 -38.77
CA PRO A 296 -20.75 5.51 -38.33
C PRO A 296 -21.14 6.06 -36.95
N LEU A 297 -20.65 5.43 -35.88
CA LEU A 297 -20.70 6.05 -34.56
C LEU A 297 -19.94 7.38 -34.69
N ASN A 298 -20.70 8.46 -34.75
CA ASN A 298 -20.19 9.81 -34.81
C ASN A 298 -19.47 10.06 -33.47
N ARG A 299 -18.15 9.82 -33.44
CA ARG A 299 -17.29 10.03 -32.24
C ARG A 299 -17.46 11.43 -31.63
N SER A 300 -18.00 12.37 -32.40
CA SER A 300 -18.37 13.73 -32.02
C SER A 300 -19.56 13.84 -31.04
N SER A 301 -20.27 12.75 -30.72
CA SER A 301 -21.41 12.74 -29.77
C SER A 301 -21.15 11.91 -28.50
N MET A 302 -19.96 11.33 -28.39
CA MET A 302 -19.51 10.57 -27.23
C MET A 302 -18.87 11.52 -26.22
N VAL A 303 -19.43 11.59 -25.02
CA VAL A 303 -18.94 12.42 -23.93
C VAL A 303 -18.40 11.51 -22.84
N GLU A 304 -17.20 11.77 -22.35
CA GLU A 304 -16.67 11.06 -21.18
C GLU A 304 -17.64 11.25 -20.02
N MET A 305 -17.88 10.20 -19.21
CA MET A 305 -18.82 10.32 -18.09
C MET A 305 -18.41 11.51 -17.20
N PRO A 306 -19.23 12.58 -17.12
CA PRO A 306 -18.82 13.80 -16.45
C PRO A 306 -18.83 13.58 -14.95
N VAL A 307 -17.68 13.76 -14.31
CA VAL A 307 -17.57 13.74 -12.85
C VAL A 307 -17.79 15.16 -12.35
N SER A 308 -19.02 15.47 -11.94
CA SER A 308 -19.37 16.81 -11.47
C SER A 308 -18.51 17.21 -10.25
N GLY A 309 -17.84 18.36 -10.34
CA GLY A 309 -16.97 18.89 -9.28
C GLY A 309 -15.53 18.39 -9.28
N LEU A 310 -15.15 17.54 -10.25
CA LEU A 310 -13.82 16.91 -10.34
C LEU A 310 -13.27 17.03 -11.77
N GLU A 311 -12.89 18.24 -12.17
CA GLU A 311 -12.49 18.60 -13.55
C GLU A 311 -11.27 17.81 -14.10
N ASP A 312 -10.48 17.18 -13.24
CA ASP A 312 -9.30 16.37 -13.61
C ASP A 312 -9.54 14.85 -13.53
N TRP A 313 -10.79 14.39 -13.39
CA TRP A 313 -11.10 12.97 -13.19
C TRP A 313 -11.74 12.35 -14.42
N SER A 314 -11.33 11.11 -14.72
CA SER A 314 -11.87 10.33 -15.83
C SER A 314 -12.33 8.96 -15.34
N TRP A 315 -13.40 8.45 -15.95
CA TRP A 315 -13.87 7.11 -15.70
C TRP A 315 -13.21 6.10 -16.64
N TRP A 316 -12.73 5.01 -16.06
CA TRP A 316 -12.06 3.91 -16.75
C TRP A 316 -12.78 2.59 -16.50
N GLN A 317 -12.93 1.80 -17.54
CA GLN A 317 -13.53 0.47 -17.43
C GLN A 317 -12.59 -0.59 -18.00
N ALA A 318 -12.44 -1.69 -17.25
CA ALA A 318 -11.79 -2.91 -17.69
C ALA A 318 -12.65 -3.61 -18.73
N ARG A 319 -12.05 -4.09 -19.82
CA ARG A 319 -12.70 -4.82 -20.89
C ARG A 319 -11.89 -6.05 -21.23
N ALA A 320 -12.52 -7.22 -21.22
CA ALA A 320 -11.92 -8.41 -21.80
C ALA A 320 -11.79 -8.22 -23.32
N THR A 321 -10.58 -8.34 -23.84
CA THR A 321 -10.28 -8.42 -25.26
C THR A 321 -9.74 -9.81 -25.54
N ALA A 322 -10.43 -10.53 -26.42
CA ALA A 322 -9.94 -11.78 -26.96
C ALA A 322 -8.76 -11.47 -27.89
N VAL A 323 -7.54 -11.76 -27.43
CA VAL A 323 -6.37 -11.66 -28.30
C VAL A 323 -6.21 -12.99 -29.04
N PRO A 324 -6.25 -13.00 -30.38
CA PRO A 324 -6.01 -14.22 -31.13
C PRO A 324 -4.61 -14.73 -30.80
N SER A 325 -4.53 -15.93 -30.23
CA SER A 325 -3.24 -16.50 -29.87
C SER A 325 -2.40 -16.65 -31.14
N SER A 326 -1.14 -16.21 -31.09
CA SER A 326 -0.20 -16.24 -32.21
C SER A 326 0.21 -17.66 -32.66
N GLY A 327 -0.47 -18.70 -32.14
CA GLY A 327 -0.24 -20.10 -32.44
C GLY A 327 -1.50 -20.96 -32.61
N GLY A 328 -2.68 -20.36 -32.84
CA GLY A 328 -3.93 -21.12 -33.10
C GLY A 328 -4.53 -21.86 -31.91
N GLY A 329 -4.08 -21.55 -30.68
CA GLY A 329 -4.77 -21.92 -29.44
C GLY A 329 -6.00 -21.03 -29.19
N PRO A 330 -6.82 -21.37 -28.18
CA PRO A 330 -7.95 -20.54 -27.78
C PRO A 330 -7.49 -19.11 -27.50
N PRO A 331 -8.31 -18.09 -27.84
CA PRO A 331 -7.97 -16.70 -27.54
C PRO A 331 -7.70 -16.55 -26.05
N VAL A 332 -6.65 -15.78 -25.74
CA VAL A 332 -6.33 -15.44 -24.35
C VAL A 332 -7.15 -14.20 -24.01
N ASP A 333 -7.90 -14.27 -22.91
CA ASP A 333 -8.61 -13.12 -22.37
C ASP A 333 -7.57 -12.13 -21.81
N GLU A 334 -7.29 -11.08 -22.57
CA GLU A 334 -6.46 -9.96 -22.11
C GLU A 334 -7.37 -8.86 -21.59
N VAL A 335 -7.06 -8.26 -20.43
CA VAL A 335 -7.81 -7.12 -19.91
C VAL A 335 -7.29 -5.85 -20.56
N SER A 336 -8.04 -5.31 -21.51
CA SER A 336 -7.85 -3.96 -22.05
C SER A 336 -8.59 -2.91 -21.22
N TRP A 337 -8.14 -1.67 -21.30
CA TRP A 337 -8.75 -0.56 -20.57
C TRP A 337 -9.12 0.57 -21.52
N SER A 338 -10.29 1.16 -21.29
CA SER A 338 -10.75 2.31 -22.07
C SER A 338 -11.43 3.33 -21.16
N LYS A 339 -11.19 4.62 -21.41
CA LYS A 339 -12.09 5.68 -20.96
C LYS A 339 -13.49 5.37 -21.46
N TYR A 340 -14.51 5.50 -20.61
CA TYR A 340 -15.88 5.15 -21.01
C TYR A 340 -16.58 6.34 -21.67
N PRO A 341 -16.81 6.31 -22.99
CA PRO A 341 -17.66 7.29 -23.64
C PRO A 341 -19.13 6.96 -23.36
N VAL A 342 -19.84 7.88 -22.69
CA VAL A 342 -21.30 7.86 -22.61
C VAL A 342 -21.84 8.71 -23.77
N PRO A 343 -22.77 8.22 -24.59
CA PRO A 343 -23.44 9.09 -25.55
C PRO A 343 -24.17 10.21 -24.79
N ALA A 344 -23.99 11.46 -25.21
CA ALA A 344 -24.70 12.58 -24.61
C ALA A 344 -26.20 12.46 -24.90
N GLU A 345 -27.03 12.20 -23.88
CA GLU A 345 -28.47 12.40 -23.99
C GLU A 345 -28.80 13.89 -23.76
N GLU A 346 -29.43 14.53 -24.73
CA GLU A 346 -30.01 15.85 -24.54
C GLU A 346 -31.31 15.73 -23.73
N GLY A 347 -31.29 16.13 -22.45
CA GLY A 347 -32.50 16.32 -21.62
C GLY A 347 -32.61 15.43 -20.38
N ILE A 348 -33.84 15.19 -19.93
CA ILE A 348 -34.15 14.33 -18.77
C ILE A 348 -33.99 12.87 -19.21
N LEU A 349 -33.18 12.10 -18.46
CA LEU A 349 -32.93 10.67 -18.68
C LEU A 349 -34.24 9.91 -18.93
N ASN A 350 -34.44 9.45 -20.17
CA ASN A 350 -35.71 8.86 -20.57
C ASN A 350 -35.66 7.33 -20.46
N LEU A 351 -35.91 6.83 -19.25
CA LEU A 351 -35.93 5.39 -18.92
C LEU A 351 -36.93 4.58 -19.78
N SER A 352 -37.91 5.23 -20.43
CA SER A 352 -38.89 4.55 -21.30
C SER A 352 -38.35 4.26 -22.71
N LYS A 353 -37.32 4.98 -23.17
CA LYS A 353 -36.59 4.69 -24.41
C LYS A 353 -35.39 3.77 -24.16
N GLY A 354 -34.70 3.95 -23.03
CA GLY A 354 -33.51 3.18 -22.65
C GLY A 354 -33.79 1.85 -21.93
N GLY A 355 -35.05 1.46 -21.72
CA GLY A 355 -35.42 0.28 -20.91
C GLY A 355 -34.86 -1.06 -21.40
N HIS A 356 -34.35 -1.15 -22.63
CA HIS A 356 -33.66 -2.31 -23.19
C HIS A 356 -32.14 -2.12 -23.38
N ASP A 357 -31.64 -0.88 -23.30
CA ASP A 357 -30.25 -0.51 -23.61
C ASP A 357 -29.49 0.07 -22.42
N SER A 358 -30.12 0.17 -21.25
CA SER A 358 -29.46 0.60 -20.01
C SER A 358 -28.71 -0.56 -19.37
N GLU A 359 -27.50 -0.32 -18.89
CA GLU A 359 -26.66 -1.33 -18.23
C GLU A 359 -26.03 -0.76 -16.96
N PHE A 360 -25.83 -1.66 -15.98
CA PHE A 360 -25.02 -1.35 -14.81
C PHE A 360 -23.55 -1.48 -15.19
N VAL A 361 -22.80 -0.40 -15.01
CA VAL A 361 -21.36 -0.39 -15.24
C VAL A 361 -20.61 -0.20 -13.93
N GLU A 362 -19.49 -0.89 -13.86
CA GLU A 362 -18.51 -0.79 -12.79
C GLU A 362 -17.19 -0.37 -13.41
N GLY A 363 -16.41 0.42 -12.68
CA GLY A 363 -15.18 0.99 -13.19
C GLY A 363 -14.41 1.75 -12.13
N TYR A 364 -13.39 2.47 -12.58
CA TYR A 364 -12.50 3.24 -11.75
C TYR A 364 -12.62 4.71 -12.10
N PHE A 365 -12.73 5.55 -11.08
CA PHE A 365 -12.43 6.97 -11.22
C PHE A 365 -10.93 7.15 -11.04
N ILE A 366 -10.28 7.79 -12.01
CA ILE A 366 -8.84 8.05 -12.00
C ILE A 366 -8.62 9.54 -12.20
N MET A 367 -7.78 10.10 -11.35
CA MET A 367 -7.26 11.44 -11.56
C MET A 367 -6.27 11.43 -12.73
N THR A 368 -6.60 12.14 -13.81
CA THR A 368 -5.83 12.22 -15.06
C THR A 368 -4.49 12.94 -14.91
N ARG A 369 -4.32 13.69 -13.82
CA ARG A 369 -3.10 14.39 -13.46
C ARG A 369 -2.48 13.76 -12.25
N SER A 370 -1.16 13.70 -12.24
CA SER A 370 -0.44 13.50 -10.99
C SER A 370 -0.77 14.64 -10.02
N LEU A 371 -0.65 14.38 -8.72
CA LEU A 371 -0.92 15.41 -7.71
C LEU A 371 0.06 16.58 -7.83
N LYS A 372 1.26 16.32 -8.34
CA LYS A 372 2.25 17.32 -8.71
C LYS A 372 1.72 18.28 -9.78
N GLU A 373 1.16 17.75 -10.88
CA GLU A 373 0.61 18.55 -11.97
C GLU A 373 -0.66 19.31 -11.56
N ALA A 374 -1.52 18.67 -10.74
CA ALA A 374 -2.70 19.31 -10.19
C ALA A 374 -2.35 20.48 -9.23
N ALA A 375 -1.26 20.35 -8.47
CA ALA A 375 -0.80 21.39 -7.54
C ALA A 375 -0.07 22.56 -8.23
N THR A 376 0.58 22.34 -9.38
CA THR A 376 1.30 23.40 -10.11
C THR A 376 0.42 24.16 -11.10
N GLY A 377 -0.75 23.61 -11.48
CA GLY A 377 -1.67 24.25 -12.42
C GLY A 377 -1.12 24.37 -13.84
N GLU A 378 -0.01 23.69 -14.15
CA GLU A 378 0.56 23.67 -15.49
C GLU A 378 -0.30 22.79 -16.40
N LYS A 379 -0.69 23.36 -17.55
CA LYS A 379 -1.54 22.72 -18.56
C LYS A 379 -0.72 22.05 -19.64
#